data_AF-A0A1Y1QEB6-F1
#
_entry.id   AF-A0A1Y1QEB6-F1
#
_cell.length_a   1.000
_cell.length_b   1.000
_cell.length_c   1.000
_cell.angle_alpha   90.00
_cell.angle_beta   90.00
_cell.angle_gamma   90.00
#
_symmetry.space_group_name_H-M   'P 1'
#
loop_
_entity.id
_entity.type
_entity.pdbx_description
1 polymer ?
#
loop_
_entity_poly.entity_id
_entity_poly.type
_entity_poly.pdbx_seq_one_letter_code
_entity_poly.pdbx_strand_id
1 'polypeptide(L)' 'MNAPVFLEDLKRRVAEHPFLRHPFLHLVSTQAVSREQARRFALLYYPHILRTRLYQANALGVTPDEGIQAVLAEILYDEY' A
#
# COMPACT_ATOMS: atom_id res chain seq x y z
N MET A 1 13.60 -3.09 21.11
CA MET A 1 12.83 -4.27 20.68
C MET A 1 13.68 -5.01 19.66
N ASN A 2 13.88 -6.33 19.79
CA ASN A 2 14.68 -7.08 18.82
C ASN A 2 13.94 -7.17 17.47
N ALA A 3 14.64 -7.08 16.33
CA ALA A 3 14.04 -7.04 15.00
C ALA A 3 13.08 -8.22 14.73
N PRO A 4 13.40 -9.49 15.05
CA PRO A 4 12.47 -10.60 14.86
C PRO A 4 11.19 -10.46 15.68
N VAL A 5 11.30 -9.98 16.92
CA VAL A 5 10.13 -9.78 17.81
C VAL A 5 9.22 -8.70 17.24
N PHE A 6 9.80 -7.60 16.75
CA PHE A 6 9.04 -6.54 16.09
C PHE A 6 8.34 -7.04 14.83
N LEU A 7 9.03 -7.80 13.98
CA LEU A 7 8.47 -8.32 12.73
C LEU A 7 7.32 -9.30 12.98
N GLU A 8 7.43 -10.18 13.98
CA GLU A 8 6.35 -11.09 14.35
C GLU A 8 5.13 -10.33 14.91
N ASP A 9 5.35 -9.32 15.75
CA ASP A 9 4.26 -8.45 16.22
C ASP A 9 3.57 -7.70 15.07
N LEU A 10 4.36 -7.13 14.15
CA LEU A 10 3.85 -6.44 12.98
C LEU A 10 3.01 -7.37 12.10
N LYS A 11 3.49 -8.59 11.82
CA LYS A 11 2.74 -9.58 11.04
C LYS A 11 1.40 -9.90 11.69
N ARG A 12 1.38 -10.14 13.00
CA ARG A 12 0.14 -10.40 13.76
C ARG A 12 -0.83 -9.22 13.63
N ARG A 13 -0.36 -7.99 13.85
CA ARG A 13 -1.18 -6.78 13.75
C ARG A 13 -1.75 -6.56 12.35
N VAL A 14 -0.95 -6.82 11.31
CA VAL A 14 -1.41 -6.75 9.91
C VAL A 14 -2.49 -7.81 9.68
N ALA A 15 -2.28 -9.06 10.09
CA ALA A 15 -3.23 -10.15 9.91
C ALA A 15 -4.57 -9.92 10.65
N GLU A 16 -4.53 -9.25 11.80
CA GLU A 16 -5.70 -8.91 12.60
C GLU A 16 -6.39 -7.61 12.14
N HIS A 17 -5.81 -6.87 11.20
CA HIS A 17 -6.32 -5.56 10.81
C HIS A 17 -7.74 -5.65 10.21
N PRO A 18 -8.73 -4.87 10.69
CA PRO A 18 -10.13 -4.96 10.27
C PRO A 18 -10.34 -4.83 8.76
N PHE A 19 -9.49 -4.05 8.08
CA PHE A 19 -9.53 -3.90 6.62
C PHE A 19 -9.43 -5.25 5.90
N LEU A 20 -8.60 -6.18 6.37
CA LEU A 20 -8.43 -7.50 5.74
C LEU A 20 -9.67 -8.40 5.86
N ARG A 21 -10.62 -8.04 6.75
CA ARG A 21 -11.90 -8.72 6.93
C ARG A 21 -13.06 -7.95 6.32
N HIS A 22 -12.78 -6.85 5.62
CA HIS A 22 -13.83 -6.00 5.06
C HIS A 22 -14.61 -6.76 3.95
N PRO A 23 -15.95 -6.74 3.94
CA PRO A 23 -16.77 -7.50 2.98
C PRO A 23 -16.40 -7.23 1.51
N PHE A 24 -15.99 -6.01 1.18
CA PHE A 24 -15.50 -5.65 -0.15
C PHE A 24 -14.31 -6.51 -0.59
N LEU A 25 -13.30 -6.70 0.28
CA LEU A 25 -12.13 -7.51 -0.08
C LEU A 25 -12.54 -8.97 -0.28
N HIS A 26 -13.42 -9.49 0.58
CA HIS A 26 -13.94 -10.84 0.42
C HIS A 26 -14.66 -11.01 -0.92
N LEU A 27 -15.53 -10.07 -1.29
CA LEU A 27 -16.26 -10.09 -2.55
C LEU A 27 -15.32 -10.05 -3.76
N VAL A 28 -14.33 -9.15 -3.77
CA VAL A 28 -13.40 -9.00 -4.90
C VAL A 28 -12.41 -10.17 -5.01
N SER A 29 -12.05 -10.81 -3.90
CA SER A 29 -11.08 -11.93 -3.88
C SER A 29 -11.69 -13.30 -4.17
N THR A 30 -12.99 -13.48 -3.93
CA THR A 30 -13.64 -14.80 -4.04
C THR A 30 -14.63 -14.91 -5.20
N GLN A 31 -15.07 -13.79 -5.76
CA GLN A 31 -16.10 -13.77 -6.81
C GLN A 31 -15.59 -13.08 -8.07
N ALA A 32 -16.08 -13.55 -9.22
CA ALA A 32 -15.87 -12.84 -10.47
C ALA A 32 -16.61 -11.50 -10.41
N VAL A 33 -15.86 -10.40 -10.53
CA VAL A 33 -16.45 -9.06 -10.63
C VAL A 33 -16.85 -8.77 -12.07
N SER A 34 -18.01 -8.14 -12.26
CA SER A 34 -18.40 -7.67 -13.59
C SER A 34 -17.50 -6.53 -14.06
N ARG A 35 -17.46 -6.29 -15.38
CA ARG A 35 -16.72 -5.17 -15.96
C ARG A 35 -17.11 -3.82 -15.37
N GLU A 36 -18.40 -3.60 -15.10
CA GLU A 36 -18.86 -2.33 -14.52
C GLU A 36 -18.42 -2.17 -13.06
N GLN A 37 -18.42 -3.25 -12.27
CA GLN A 37 -17.88 -3.23 -10.91
C GLN A 37 -16.38 -2.96 -10.89
N ALA A 38 -15.61 -3.61 -11.78
CA ALA A 38 -14.19 -3.37 -11.93
C ALA A 38 -13.89 -1.92 -12.36
N ARG A 39 -14.65 -1.38 -13.32
CA ARG A 39 -14.55 0.02 -13.74
C ARG A 39 -14.83 0.98 -12.59
N ARG A 40 -15.91 0.76 -11.83
CA ARG A 40 -16.27 1.59 -10.69
C ARG A 40 -15.18 1.56 -9.62
N PHE A 41 -14.64 0.39 -9.31
CA PHE A 41 -13.51 0.26 -8.39
C PHE A 41 -12.30 1.05 -8.89
N ALA A 42 -11.89 0.86 -10.16
CA ALA A 42 -10.74 1.55 -10.73
C ALA A 42 -10.89 3.08 -10.64
N LEU A 43 -12.06 3.62 -10.97
CA LEU A 43 -12.33 5.07 -10.89
C LEU A 43 -12.24 5.61 -9.45
N LEU A 44 -12.70 4.84 -8.47
CA LEU A 44 -12.63 5.23 -7.06
C LEU A 44 -11.23 5.05 -6.47
N TYR A 45 -10.48 4.05 -6.94
CA TYR A 45 -9.16 3.71 -6.42
C TYR A 45 -8.05 4.56 -7.04
N TYR A 46 -8.18 4.95 -8.31
CA TYR A 46 -7.15 5.70 -9.05
C TYR A 46 -6.66 6.99 -8.35
N PRO A 47 -7.52 7.80 -7.70
CA PRO A 47 -7.06 8.95 -6.92
C PRO A 47 -6.13 8.61 -5.75
N HIS A 48 -6.19 7.38 -5.22
CA HIS A 48 -5.24 6.93 -4.20
C HIS A 48 -3.85 6.73 -4.80
N ILE A 49 -3.76 6.04 -5.95
CA ILE A 49 -2.49 5.84 -6.68
C ILE A 49 -1.81 7.18 -7.00
N LEU A 50 -2.57 8.14 -7.54
CA LEU A 50 -2.03 9.48 -7.85
C LEU A 50 -1.50 10.23 -6.63
N ARG A 51 -2.01 9.94 -5.43
CA ARG A 51 -1.54 10.56 -4.19
C ARG A 51 -0.40 9.79 -3.54
N THR A 52 -0.34 8.45 -3.68
CA THR A 52 0.71 7.61 -3.09
C THR A 52 2.10 8.10 -3.46
N ARG A 53 2.33 8.44 -4.73
CA ARG A 53 3.60 9.02 -5.19
C ARG A 53 4.01 10.31 -4.48
N LEU A 54 3.04 11.13 -4.05
CA LEU A 54 3.32 12.37 -3.31
C LEU A 54 3.79 12.06 -1.88
N TYR A 55 3.24 11.03 -1.25
CA TYR A 55 3.71 10.56 0.05
C TYR A 55 5.10 9.95 -0.04
N GLN A 56 5.38 9.16 -1.09
CA GLN A 56 6.72 8.60 -1.35
C GLN A 56 7.75 9.71 -1.61
N ALA A 57 7.41 10.72 -2.42
CA ALA A 57 8.27 11.88 -2.65
C ALA A 57 8.53 12.69 -1.37
N ASN A 58 7.52 12.84 -0.50
CA ASN A 58 7.72 13.47 0.80
C ASN A 58 8.63 12.64 1.70
N ALA A 59 8.43 11.32 1.77
CA ALA A 59 9.28 10.41 2.52
C ALA A 59 10.74 10.49 2.07
N LEU A 60 10.99 10.54 0.75
CA LEU A 60 12.30 10.77 0.17
C LEU A 60 12.91 12.09 0.69
N GLY A 61 12.16 13.19 0.62
CA GLY A 61 12.64 14.53 0.99
C GLY A 61 12.91 14.74 2.48
N VAL A 62 12.27 13.97 3.37
CA VAL A 62 12.47 14.09 4.83
C VAL A 62 13.42 13.04 5.41
N THR A 63 13.82 12.05 4.63
CA THR A 63 14.72 10.99 5.09
C THR A 63 16.15 11.52 5.17
N PRO A 64 16.85 11.38 6.32
CA PRO A 64 18.21 11.90 6.49
C PRO A 64 19.32 10.98 5.96
N ASP A 65 18.99 9.73 5.63
CA ASP A 65 19.95 8.70 5.18
C ASP A 65 19.95 8.58 3.65
N GLU A 66 21.10 8.81 3.02
CA GLU A 66 21.26 8.78 1.55
C GLU A 66 20.98 7.39 0.95
N GLY A 67 21.27 6.31 1.67
CA GLY A 67 20.99 4.95 1.21
C GLY A 67 19.48 4.67 1.15
N ILE A 68 18.74 5.10 2.18
CA ILE A 68 17.28 5.01 2.19
C ILE A 68 16.68 5.95 1.14
N GLN A 69 17.25 7.13 0.93
CA GLN A 69 16.83 8.03 -0.15
C GLN A 69 16.97 7.38 -1.53
N ALA A 70 18.08 6.68 -1.80
CA ALA A 70 18.26 5.96 -3.07
C ALA A 70 17.15 4.93 -3.31
N VAL A 71 16.81 4.12 -2.29
CA VAL A 71 15.72 3.13 -2.39
C VAL A 71 14.35 3.80 -2.61
N LEU A 72 14.07 4.90 -1.91
CA LEU A 72 12.81 5.64 -2.09
C LEU A 72 12.72 6.31 -3.47
N ALA A 73 13.84 6.73 -4.04
CA ALA A 73 13.90 7.28 -5.39
C ALA A 73 13.64 6.20 -6.45
N GLU A 74 14.16 4.98 -6.28
CA GLU A 74 13.85 3.83 -7.15
C GLU A 74 12.35 3.50 -7.13
N ILE A 75 11.75 3.41 -5.93
CA ILE A 75 10.30 3.18 -5.80
C ILE A 75 9.50 4.27 -6.50
N LEU A 76 9.89 5.54 -6.31
CA LEU A 76 9.17 6.65 -6.93
C LEU A 76 9.33 6.64 -8.46
N TYR A 77 10.48 6.23 -8.98
CA TYR A 77 10.71 6.13 -10.42
C TYR A 77 9.77 5.11 -11.08
N ASP A 78 9.52 3.97 -10.43
CA ASP A 78 8.60 2.93 -10.92
C ASP A 78 7.12 3.38 -10.95
N GLU A 79 6.76 4.43 -10.21
CA GLU A 79 5.39 4.95 -10.11
C GLU A 79 5.05 5.99 -11.20
N TYR A 80 6.02 6.37 -12.05
CA TYR A 80 5.87 7.33 -13.17
C TYR A 80 5.98 6.66 -14.54
#